data_AF-A0A4R2P657-F1
#
_entry.id   AF-A0A4R2P657-F1
#
_cell.length_a   1.000
_cell.length_b   1.000
_cell.length_c   1.000
_cell.angle_alpha   90.00
_cell.angle_beta   90.00
_cell.angle_gamma   90.00
#
_symmetry.space_group_name_H-M   'P 1'
#
loop_
_entity.id
_entity.type
_entity.pdbx_description
1 polymer ?
#
loop_
_entity_poly.entity_id
_entity_poly.type
_entity_poly.pdbx_seq_one_letter_code
_entity_poly.pdbx_strand_id
1 'polypeptide(L)'
;MRYDPRIATVSRDEFEELLALARLADEQPRPMTDDDRWRADYAEAQRRRRVIGYQQDLFSSTTMTHYRRNAAAPEWARAPIETIEQKLERIKGDPFATFGPPRSDRPSILTRGERDAIVRKASNWVGVRRRVRLVDAPGSVDPAFGIQRYLGREGVVWRLCGAPFDDHCYVFFDAVGGERTAKIEFAELRDLEPVE
;
A
#
# COMPACT_ATOMS: atom_id res chain seq x y z
N MET A 1 14.78 -34.50 17.32
CA MET A 1 14.59 -34.41 18.79
C MET A 1 13.53 -35.42 19.23
N ARG A 2 13.70 -36.08 20.37
CA ARG A 2 12.74 -37.04 20.94
C ARG A 2 12.14 -36.43 22.21
N TYR A 3 10.83 -36.54 22.40
CA TYR A 3 10.14 -36.08 23.61
C TYR A 3 10.62 -36.88 24.84
N ASP A 4 11.04 -36.19 25.90
CA ASP A 4 11.39 -36.78 27.19
C ASP A 4 10.52 -36.19 28.31
N PRO A 5 9.60 -36.98 28.88
CA PRO A 5 8.65 -36.51 29.89
C PRO A 5 9.31 -36.13 31.23
N ARG A 6 10.57 -36.49 31.46
CA ARG A 6 11.28 -36.18 32.73
C ARG A 6 11.80 -34.75 32.79
N ILE A 7 11.98 -34.13 31.63
CA ILE A 7 12.56 -32.78 31.47
C ILE A 7 11.64 -31.82 30.72
N ALA A 8 10.58 -32.34 30.06
CA ALA A 8 9.64 -31.52 29.33
C ALA A 8 8.75 -30.70 30.28
N THR A 9 8.67 -29.39 30.01
CA THR A 9 7.77 -28.44 30.68
C THR A 9 6.45 -28.24 29.92
N VAL A 10 6.33 -28.83 28.73
CA VAL A 10 5.17 -28.75 27.83
C VAL A 10 4.59 -30.13 27.60
N SER A 11 3.32 -30.19 27.22
CA SER A 11 2.68 -31.45 26.85
C SER A 11 3.30 -32.05 25.58
N ARG A 12 3.06 -33.34 25.36
CA ARG A 12 3.56 -34.03 24.16
C ARG A 12 2.99 -33.41 22.87
N ASP A 13 1.72 -33.03 22.88
CA ASP A 13 1.05 -32.48 21.71
C ASP A 13 1.63 -31.09 21.37
N GLU A 14 1.82 -30.23 22.38
CA GLU A 14 2.51 -28.93 22.21
C GLU A 14 3.96 -29.10 21.74
N PHE A 15 4.68 -30.11 22.24
CA PHE A 15 6.03 -30.41 21.78
C PHE A 15 6.07 -30.85 20.31
N GLU A 16 5.09 -31.63 19.87
CA GLU A 16 4.96 -32.04 18.46
C GLU A 16 4.59 -30.85 17.56
N GLU A 17 3.73 -29.94 18.01
CA GLU A 17 3.42 -28.68 17.32
C GLU A 17 4.64 -27.76 17.22
N LEU A 18 5.39 -27.56 18.31
CA LEU A 18 6.61 -26.75 18.31
C LEU A 18 7.69 -27.36 17.42
N LEU A 19 7.81 -28.69 17.39
CA LEU A 19 8.70 -29.38 16.44
C LEU A 19 8.23 -29.22 15.00
N ALA A 20 6.92 -29.22 14.73
CA ALA A 20 6.39 -28.98 13.40
C ALA A 20 6.70 -27.55 12.94
N LEU A 21 6.53 -26.55 13.81
CA LEU A 21 6.91 -25.16 13.54
C LEU A 21 8.42 -25.00 13.33
N ALA A 22 9.24 -25.67 14.14
CA ALA A 22 10.70 -25.67 13.96
C ALA A 22 11.11 -26.29 12.62
N ARG A 23 10.47 -27.39 12.21
CA ARG A 23 10.71 -28.01 10.90
C ARG A 23 10.28 -27.10 9.75
N LEU A 24 9.16 -26.40 9.88
CA LEU A 24 8.71 -25.38 8.91
C LEU A 24 9.70 -24.20 8.84
N ALA A 25 10.30 -23.82 9.96
CA ALA A 25 11.34 -22.78 9.99
C ALA A 25 12.65 -23.23 9.32
N ASP A 26 12.96 -24.53 9.40
CA ASP A 26 14.10 -25.16 8.73
C ASP A 26 13.82 -25.51 7.25
N GLU A 27 12.59 -25.32 6.76
CA GLU A 27 12.29 -25.49 5.34
C GLU A 27 13.13 -24.51 4.51
N GLN A 28 13.70 -25.04 3.42
CA GLN A 28 14.43 -24.23 2.46
C GLN A 28 13.53 -23.07 2.02
N PRO A 29 13.99 -21.81 2.10
CA PRO A 29 13.19 -20.68 1.68
C PRO A 29 12.77 -20.89 0.23
N ARG A 30 11.51 -20.58 -0.07
CA ARG A 30 10.98 -20.71 -1.42
C ARG A 30 11.93 -20.00 -2.40
N PRO A 31 12.28 -20.62 -3.55
CA PRO A 31 13.13 -19.96 -4.53
C PRO A 31 12.53 -18.62 -4.92
N MET A 32 13.37 -17.56 -4.89
CA MET A 32 12.95 -16.22 -5.29
C MET A 32 12.44 -16.25 -6.74
N THR A 33 11.24 -15.72 -6.94
CA THR A 33 10.72 -15.49 -8.29
C THR A 33 11.38 -14.28 -8.94
N ASP A 34 11.22 -14.14 -10.26
CA ASP A 34 11.66 -12.95 -10.97
C ASP A 34 11.05 -11.67 -10.40
N ASP A 35 9.80 -11.74 -9.95
CA ASP A 35 9.13 -10.60 -9.31
C ASP A 35 9.71 -10.28 -7.94
N ASP A 36 10.13 -11.29 -7.16
CA ASP A 36 10.77 -11.05 -5.87
C ASP A 36 12.14 -10.38 -6.03
N ARG A 37 12.92 -10.81 -7.04
CA ARG A 37 14.17 -10.15 -7.43
C ARG A 37 13.91 -8.70 -7.87
N TRP A 38 12.99 -8.51 -8.80
CA TRP A 38 12.66 -7.17 -9.29
C TRP A 38 12.19 -6.24 -8.18
N ARG A 39 11.37 -6.72 -7.23
CA ARG A 39 10.93 -5.93 -6.07
C ARG A 39 12.13 -5.48 -5.24
N ALA A 40 13.03 -6.40 -4.89
CA ALA A 40 14.23 -6.08 -4.13
C ALA A 40 15.08 -5.02 -4.85
N ASP A 41 15.35 -5.24 -6.13
CA ASP A 41 16.14 -4.33 -6.98
C ASP A 41 15.47 -2.96 -7.11
N TYR A 42 14.15 -2.92 -7.33
CA TYR A 42 13.39 -1.68 -7.47
C TYR A 42 13.37 -0.88 -6.16
N ALA A 43 13.10 -1.53 -5.03
CA ALA A 43 13.12 -0.87 -3.73
C ALA A 43 14.51 -0.33 -3.38
N GLU A 44 15.56 -1.09 -3.68
CA GLU A 44 16.93 -0.64 -3.51
C GLU A 44 17.27 0.53 -4.44
N ALA A 45 16.90 0.45 -5.72
CA ALA A 45 17.12 1.53 -6.68
C ALA A 45 16.42 2.82 -6.25
N GLN A 46 15.17 2.74 -5.77
CA GLN A 46 14.44 3.90 -5.24
C GLN A 46 15.09 4.47 -3.97
N ARG A 47 15.61 3.61 -3.08
CA ARG A 47 16.37 4.05 -1.91
C ARG A 47 17.67 4.76 -2.32
N ARG A 48 18.46 4.14 -3.20
CA ARG A 48 19.76 4.66 -3.66
C ARG A 48 19.62 5.98 -4.41
N ARG A 49 18.59 6.12 -5.25
CA ARG A 49 18.27 7.38 -5.96
C ARG A 49 18.17 8.58 -5.01
N ARG A 50 17.91 8.37 -3.73
CA ARG A 50 17.66 9.45 -2.76
C ARG A 50 18.89 9.80 -1.95
N VAL A 51 19.89 8.92 -1.90
CA VAL A 51 21.13 9.15 -1.16
C VAL A 51 22.04 10.05 -1.99
N ILE A 52 22.41 11.20 -1.44
CA ILE A 52 23.44 12.08 -2.01
C ILE A 52 24.81 11.54 -1.67
N GLY A 53 24.99 11.08 -0.43
CA GLY A 53 26.24 10.56 0.07
C GLY A 53 26.19 10.19 1.54
N TYR A 54 27.33 9.70 2.02
CA TYR A 54 27.53 9.29 3.40
C TYR A 54 28.64 10.16 3.99
N GLN A 55 28.39 10.71 5.17
CA GLN A 55 29.40 11.43 5.94
C GLN A 55 29.79 10.54 7.10
N GLN A 56 31.02 10.03 7.07
CA GLN A 56 31.60 9.35 8.23
C GLN A 56 31.78 10.37 9.35
N ASP A 57 31.43 9.96 10.56
CA ASP A 57 31.72 10.77 11.72
C ASP A 57 33.19 10.60 12.13
N LEU A 58 33.83 11.72 12.44
CA LEU A 58 35.25 11.78 12.82
C LEU A 58 35.49 11.22 14.23
N PHE A 59 34.46 11.13 15.06
CA PHE A 59 34.53 10.68 16.46
C PHE A 59 33.92 9.29 16.67
N SER A 60 34.01 8.43 15.64
CA SER A 60 33.55 7.03 15.66
C SER A 60 32.04 6.81 15.87
N SER A 61 31.21 7.82 15.70
CA SER A 61 29.75 7.63 15.73
C SER A 61 29.19 7.12 14.39
N THR A 62 27.88 6.85 14.39
CA THR A 62 27.15 6.32 13.23
C THR A 62 27.29 7.23 12.01
N THR A 63 27.66 6.63 10.87
CA THR A 63 27.75 7.33 9.58
C THR A 63 26.41 8.00 9.24
N MET A 64 26.43 9.31 9.00
CA MET A 64 25.25 10.08 8.67
C MET A 64 24.95 9.97 7.17
N THR A 65 23.73 9.59 6.81
CA THR A 65 23.29 9.53 5.41
C THR A 65 22.61 10.83 5.01
N HIS A 66 23.10 11.47 3.95
CA HIS A 66 22.52 12.68 3.38
C HIS A 66 21.56 12.34 2.25
N TYR A 67 20.39 12.98 2.26
CA TYR A 67 19.31 12.70 1.30
C TYR A 67 18.97 13.93 0.47
N ARG A 68 18.67 13.73 -0.82
CA ARG A 68 18.05 14.77 -1.66
C ARG A 68 16.54 14.80 -1.45
N ARG A 69 15.93 15.98 -1.63
CA ARG A 69 14.48 16.11 -1.72
C ARG A 69 13.98 15.52 -3.04
N ASN A 70 12.82 14.87 -3.00
CA ASN A 70 12.12 14.44 -4.20
C ASN A 70 11.35 15.61 -4.81
N ALA A 71 10.80 15.40 -6.01
CA ALA A 71 9.86 16.34 -6.63
C ALA A 71 8.67 16.62 -5.71
N ALA A 72 8.07 17.80 -5.83
CA ALA A 72 6.85 18.13 -5.09
C ALA A 72 5.72 17.17 -5.44
N ALA A 73 4.76 17.02 -4.52
CA ALA A 73 3.56 16.27 -4.81
C ALA A 73 2.80 16.96 -5.96
N PRO A 74 2.17 16.20 -6.87
CA PRO A 74 1.27 16.78 -7.85
C PRO A 74 0.13 17.49 -7.11
N GLU A 75 -0.24 18.68 -7.56
CA GLU A 75 -1.44 19.34 -7.09
C GLU A 75 -2.66 18.62 -7.67
N TRP A 76 -3.56 18.19 -6.79
CA TRP A 76 -4.80 17.53 -7.17
C TRP A 76 -5.98 18.32 -6.60
N ALA A 77 -6.62 19.12 -7.45
CA ALA A 77 -7.81 19.86 -7.06
C ALA A 77 -9.04 18.97 -7.23
N ARG A 78 -9.52 18.41 -6.12
CA ARG A 78 -10.81 17.72 -6.11
C ARG A 78 -11.92 18.74 -5.83
N ALA A 79 -12.91 18.82 -6.70
CA ALA A 79 -14.09 19.64 -6.47
C ALA A 79 -14.81 19.17 -5.18
N PRO A 80 -15.22 20.08 -4.28
CA PRO A 80 -16.06 19.73 -3.14
C PRO A 80 -17.34 19.02 -3.60
N ILE A 81 -17.74 17.97 -2.88
CA ILE A 81 -18.96 17.20 -3.18
C ILE A 81 -20.22 18.07 -2.98
N GLU A 82 -20.20 18.92 -1.96
CA GLU A 82 -21.26 19.87 -1.62
C GLU A 82 -20.65 21.25 -1.34
N THR A 83 -21.45 22.30 -1.56
CA THR A 83 -21.09 23.66 -1.16
C THR A 83 -21.12 23.81 0.37
N ILE A 84 -20.49 24.87 0.89
CA ILE A 84 -20.52 25.18 2.33
C ILE A 84 -21.96 25.39 2.82
N GLU A 85 -22.80 26.05 2.03
CA GLU A 85 -24.21 26.31 2.35
C GLU A 85 -25.01 25.01 2.46
N GLN A 86 -24.87 24.11 1.49
CA GLN A 86 -25.50 22.78 1.52
C GLN A 86 -25.03 21.96 2.71
N LYS A 87 -23.74 22.01 3.03
CA LYS A 87 -23.17 21.34 4.20
C LYS A 87 -23.79 21.86 5.50
N LEU A 88 -23.90 23.19 5.65
CA LEU A 88 -24.48 23.81 6.84
C LEU A 88 -25.95 23.47 7.01
N GLU A 89 -26.75 23.50 5.94
CA GLU A 89 -28.17 23.10 5.99
C GLU A 89 -28.33 21.60 6.29
N ARG A 90 -27.44 20.74 5.79
CA ARG A 90 -27.50 19.29 6.07
C ARG A 90 -27.16 18.97 7.53
N ILE A 91 -26.19 19.66 8.12
CA ILE A 91 -25.76 19.43 9.52
C ILE A 91 -26.74 20.09 10.51
N LYS A 92 -27.59 21.00 10.03
CA LYS A 92 -28.55 21.73 10.85
C LYS A 92 -29.57 20.78 11.49
N GLY A 93 -29.42 20.58 12.79
CA GLY A 93 -30.32 19.72 13.57
C GLY A 93 -29.98 18.24 13.55
N ASP A 94 -28.91 17.82 12.86
CA ASP A 94 -28.41 16.44 12.89
C ASP A 94 -26.96 16.39 13.42
N PRO A 95 -26.77 16.10 14.72
CA PRO A 95 -25.45 15.93 15.33
C PRO A 95 -24.62 14.79 14.74
N PHE A 96 -25.24 13.87 13.99
CA PHE A 96 -24.57 12.72 13.38
C PHE A 96 -24.29 12.91 11.86
N ALA A 97 -24.69 14.03 11.27
CA ALA A 97 -24.37 14.42 9.89
C ALA A 97 -22.89 14.81 9.68
N THR A 98 -21.98 14.36 10.54
CA THR A 98 -20.54 14.65 10.50
C THR A 98 -19.89 14.17 9.21
N PHE A 99 -20.38 13.05 8.68
CA PHE A 99 -19.90 12.50 7.42
C PHE A 99 -20.64 13.18 6.27
N GLY A 100 -19.87 13.68 5.28
CA GLY A 100 -20.44 14.26 4.06
C GLY A 100 -21.41 13.31 3.36
N PRO A 101 -22.22 13.81 2.41
CA PRO A 101 -23.13 12.95 1.67
C PRO A 101 -22.34 11.80 1.01
N PRO A 102 -22.91 10.59 0.96
CA PRO A 102 -22.27 9.47 0.27
C PRO A 102 -22.04 9.86 -1.20
N ARG A 103 -20.90 9.43 -1.74
CA ARG A 103 -20.58 9.60 -3.16
C ARG A 103 -21.55 8.77 -4.00
N SER A 104 -22.52 9.42 -4.63
CA SER A 104 -23.46 8.77 -5.55
C SER A 104 -22.74 8.25 -6.81
N ASP A 105 -21.65 8.89 -7.20
CA ASP A 105 -20.80 8.51 -8.33
C ASP A 105 -19.89 7.31 -8.04
N ARG A 106 -19.61 7.03 -6.75
CA ARG A 106 -18.68 5.99 -6.32
C ARG A 106 -19.25 5.19 -5.15
N PRO A 107 -20.02 4.12 -5.42
CA PRO A 107 -20.52 3.23 -4.40
C PRO A 107 -19.38 2.62 -3.57
N SER A 108 -19.55 2.59 -2.26
CA SER A 108 -18.62 1.96 -1.31
C SER A 108 -18.75 0.44 -1.30
N ILE A 109 -19.97 -0.07 -1.50
CA ILE A 109 -20.27 -1.50 -1.58
C ILE A 109 -20.52 -1.83 -3.04
N LEU A 110 -19.72 -2.76 -3.56
CA LEU A 110 -19.84 -3.27 -4.91
C LEU A 110 -20.52 -4.64 -4.91
N THR A 111 -21.42 -4.84 -5.86
CA THR A 111 -21.91 -6.18 -6.23
C THR A 111 -20.79 -6.98 -6.88
N ARG A 112 -20.97 -8.31 -6.96
CA ARG A 112 -20.00 -9.17 -7.65
C ARG A 112 -19.83 -8.78 -9.12
N GLY A 113 -20.93 -8.49 -9.82
CA GLY A 113 -20.87 -8.08 -11.23
C GLY A 113 -20.10 -6.78 -11.45
N GLU A 114 -20.22 -5.81 -10.55
CA GLU A 114 -19.44 -4.56 -10.61
C GLU A 114 -17.95 -4.80 -10.35
N ARG A 115 -17.59 -5.64 -9.37
CA ARG A 115 -16.19 -6.05 -9.14
C ARG A 115 -15.61 -6.75 -10.38
N ASP A 116 -16.34 -7.71 -10.94
CA ASP A 116 -15.91 -8.45 -12.13
C ASP A 116 -15.70 -7.51 -13.32
N ALA A 117 -16.56 -6.49 -13.48
CA ALA A 117 -16.41 -5.48 -14.52
C ALA A 117 -15.15 -4.61 -14.33
N ILE A 118 -14.83 -4.23 -13.09
CA ILE A 118 -13.60 -3.49 -12.76
C ILE A 118 -12.38 -4.33 -13.11
N VAL A 119 -12.35 -5.59 -12.66
CA VAL A 119 -11.25 -6.52 -12.94
C VAL A 119 -11.08 -6.73 -14.43
N ARG A 120 -12.18 -6.97 -15.17
CA ARG A 120 -12.15 -7.13 -16.63
C ARG A 120 -11.66 -5.89 -17.37
N LYS A 121 -12.00 -4.68 -16.91
CA LYS A 121 -11.49 -3.44 -17.50
C LYS A 121 -9.98 -3.31 -17.26
N ALA A 122 -9.53 -3.69 -16.07
CA ALA A 122 -8.12 -3.61 -15.68
C ALA A 122 -7.26 -4.72 -16.28
N SER A 123 -7.83 -5.91 -16.57
CA SER A 123 -7.07 -7.09 -17.04
C SER A 123 -6.27 -6.86 -18.32
N ASN A 124 -6.64 -5.86 -19.12
CA ASN A 124 -5.93 -5.51 -20.36
C ASN A 124 -4.57 -4.84 -20.11
N TRP A 125 -4.35 -4.27 -18.92
CA TRP A 125 -3.14 -3.49 -18.62
C TRP A 125 -2.52 -3.80 -17.26
N VAL A 126 -3.28 -4.38 -16.32
CA VAL A 126 -2.81 -4.62 -14.96
C VAL A 126 -1.78 -5.75 -14.94
N GLY A 127 -0.64 -5.48 -14.31
CA GLY A 127 0.44 -6.43 -14.16
C GLY A 127 1.47 -5.88 -13.21
N VAL A 128 2.22 -6.76 -12.53
CA VAL A 128 3.37 -6.33 -11.72
C VAL A 128 4.30 -5.52 -12.61
N ARG A 129 4.97 -4.50 -12.06
CA ARG A 129 5.88 -3.58 -12.77
C ARG A 129 5.20 -2.56 -13.68
N ARG A 130 3.87 -2.63 -13.87
CA ARG A 130 3.14 -1.63 -14.66
C ARG A 130 3.16 -0.28 -13.96
N ARG A 131 3.49 0.78 -14.70
CA ARG A 131 3.36 2.17 -14.22
C ARG A 131 1.90 2.58 -14.22
N VAL A 132 1.48 3.17 -13.10
CA VAL A 132 0.10 3.58 -12.87
C VAL A 132 0.06 4.92 -12.17
N ARG A 133 -1.06 5.61 -12.30
CA ARG A 133 -1.36 6.85 -11.61
C ARG A 133 -2.67 6.71 -10.86
N LEU A 134 -2.71 7.22 -9.63
CA LEU A 134 -3.95 7.28 -8.86
C LEU A 134 -4.79 8.48 -9.30
N VAL A 135 -5.95 8.23 -9.89
CA VAL A 135 -6.84 9.27 -10.44
C VAL A 135 -8.11 9.47 -9.65
N ASP A 136 -8.51 8.51 -8.83
CA ASP A 136 -9.59 8.68 -7.86
C ASP A 136 -9.22 7.95 -6.55
N ALA A 137 -10.04 8.13 -5.52
CA ALA A 137 -9.88 7.48 -4.23
C ALA A 137 -11.22 7.48 -3.46
N PRO A 138 -11.40 6.54 -2.52
CA PRO A 138 -12.48 6.63 -1.54
C PRO A 138 -12.44 7.98 -0.82
N GLY A 139 -13.61 8.56 -0.59
CA GLY A 139 -13.78 9.74 0.26
C GLY A 139 -13.28 9.42 1.67
N SER A 140 -12.07 9.85 2.05
CA SER A 140 -11.64 9.75 3.45
C SER A 140 -12.20 10.92 4.25
N VAL A 141 -12.45 10.67 5.53
CA VAL A 141 -12.90 11.70 6.49
C VAL A 141 -11.81 12.76 6.66
N ASP A 142 -10.55 12.33 6.64
CA ASP A 142 -9.38 13.19 6.65
C ASP A 142 -8.50 12.88 5.42
N PRO A 143 -8.36 13.82 4.47
CA PRO A 143 -7.51 13.68 3.30
C PRO A 143 -6.01 13.50 3.62
N ALA A 144 -5.56 13.86 4.82
CA ALA A 144 -4.19 13.64 5.26
C ALA A 144 -3.87 12.15 5.50
N PHE A 145 -4.90 11.32 5.65
CA PHE A 145 -4.79 9.88 5.91
C PHE A 145 -5.43 9.04 4.81
N GLY A 146 -4.92 7.82 4.65
CA GLY A 146 -5.38 6.86 3.66
C GLY A 146 -4.89 7.17 2.24
N ILE A 147 -5.50 6.51 1.26
CA ILE A 147 -5.04 6.50 -0.13
C ILE A 147 -5.19 7.87 -0.83
N GLN A 148 -6.06 8.76 -0.34
CA GLN A 148 -6.28 10.11 -0.90
C GLN A 148 -5.03 10.97 -0.96
N ARG A 149 -4.10 10.82 -0.01
CA ARG A 149 -2.82 11.56 0.02
C ARG A 149 -1.91 11.29 -1.19
N TYR A 150 -2.22 10.23 -1.94
CA TYR A 150 -1.49 9.80 -3.13
C TYR A 150 -2.21 10.17 -4.43
N LEU A 151 -3.32 10.91 -4.37
CA LEU A 151 -4.05 11.35 -5.57
C LEU A 151 -3.13 12.13 -6.50
N GLY A 152 -3.26 11.84 -7.80
CA GLY A 152 -2.41 12.37 -8.86
C GLY A 152 -1.01 11.77 -8.91
N ARG A 153 -0.57 11.01 -7.91
CA ARG A 153 0.78 10.44 -7.88
C ARG A 153 0.87 9.22 -8.77
N GLU A 154 2.03 9.09 -9.39
CA GLU A 154 2.40 7.89 -10.11
C GLU A 154 3.10 6.89 -9.20
N GLY A 155 3.10 5.63 -9.63
CA GLY A 155 3.74 4.54 -8.96
C GLY A 155 3.86 3.34 -9.88
N VAL A 156 4.25 2.23 -9.28
CA VAL A 156 4.32 0.94 -9.97
C VAL A 156 3.48 -0.09 -9.25
N VAL A 157 2.77 -0.93 -10.00
CA VAL A 157 2.07 -2.09 -9.43
C VAL A 157 3.11 -3.02 -8.81
N TRP A 158 3.07 -3.12 -7.48
CA TRP A 158 4.01 -3.84 -6.66
C TRP A 158 3.62 -5.31 -6.51
N ARG A 159 2.32 -5.55 -6.28
CA ARG A 159 1.76 -6.89 -6.07
C ARG A 159 0.29 -6.90 -6.48
N LEU A 160 -0.10 -7.95 -7.19
CA LEU A 160 -1.50 -8.25 -7.47
C LEU A 160 -2.14 -8.98 -6.30
N CYS A 161 -3.41 -8.72 -6.06
CA CYS A 161 -4.19 -9.42 -5.06
C CYS A 161 -5.00 -10.55 -5.70
N GLY A 162 -5.28 -11.59 -4.89
CA GLY A 162 -6.23 -12.63 -5.24
C GLY A 162 -7.57 -12.38 -4.54
N ALA A 163 -8.55 -13.23 -4.83
CA ALA A 163 -9.84 -13.20 -4.15
C ALA A 163 -9.67 -13.22 -2.62
N PRO A 164 -10.44 -12.42 -1.86
CA PRO A 164 -11.58 -11.61 -2.28
C PRO A 164 -11.24 -10.17 -2.74
N PHE A 165 -9.95 -9.86 -2.92
CA PHE A 165 -9.44 -8.51 -3.23
C PHE A 165 -8.84 -8.43 -4.63
N ASP A 166 -9.32 -9.24 -5.56
CA ASP A 166 -8.87 -9.28 -6.95
C ASP A 166 -9.19 -8.00 -7.74
N ASP A 167 -10.10 -7.17 -7.22
CA ASP A 167 -10.38 -5.80 -7.64
C ASP A 167 -9.41 -4.75 -7.07
N HIS A 168 -8.36 -5.18 -6.36
CA HIS A 168 -7.32 -4.32 -5.78
C HIS A 168 -5.91 -4.76 -6.16
N CYS A 169 -4.95 -3.85 -5.97
CA CYS A 169 -3.52 -4.18 -6.00
C CYS A 169 -2.74 -3.31 -5.00
N TYR A 170 -1.51 -3.73 -4.71
CA TYR A 170 -0.56 -2.87 -4.04
C TYR A 170 0.22 -2.05 -5.05
N VAL A 171 0.30 -0.75 -4.84
CA VAL A 171 1.07 0.19 -5.66
C VAL A 171 2.18 0.78 -4.81
N PHE A 172 3.41 0.72 -5.32
CA PHE A 172 4.54 1.48 -4.77
C PHE A 172 4.50 2.86 -5.42
N PHE A 173 3.94 3.85 -4.73
CA PHE A 173 3.91 5.23 -5.18
C PHE A 173 5.29 5.90 -5.09
N ASP A 174 5.56 6.75 -6.06
CA ASP A 174 6.78 7.55 -6.08
C ASP A 174 6.80 8.49 -4.87
N ALA A 175 7.95 8.55 -4.20
CA ALA A 175 8.13 9.40 -3.04
C ALA A 175 8.17 10.87 -3.47
N VAL A 176 7.51 11.75 -2.72
CA VAL A 176 7.46 13.19 -3.00
C VAL A 176 8.04 14.01 -1.85
N GLY A 177 8.49 15.22 -2.14
CA GLY A 177 9.05 16.16 -1.17
C GLY A 177 10.10 15.53 -0.24
N GLY A 178 9.81 15.54 1.06
CA GLY A 178 10.70 15.01 2.09
C GLY A 178 10.49 13.53 2.45
N GLU A 179 9.56 12.82 1.80
CA GLU A 179 9.19 11.45 2.16
C GLU A 179 10.36 10.49 2.04
N ARG A 180 10.62 9.72 3.12
CA ARG A 180 11.83 8.88 3.25
C ARG A 180 11.64 7.38 3.09
N THR A 181 10.42 6.91 3.21
CA THR A 181 10.09 5.47 3.22
C THR A 181 9.31 5.09 1.97
N ALA A 182 9.42 3.82 1.58
CA ALA A 182 8.58 3.24 0.53
C ALA A 182 7.11 3.47 0.85
N LYS A 183 6.34 3.89 -0.17
CA LYS A 183 4.92 4.19 -0.05
C LYS A 183 4.13 3.13 -0.79
N ILE A 184 4.09 1.94 -0.21
CA ILE A 184 3.35 0.81 -0.77
C ILE A 184 1.96 0.81 -0.16
N GLU A 185 0.95 1.00 -0.98
CA GLU A 185 -0.42 1.22 -0.54
C GLU A 185 -1.39 0.34 -1.30
N PHE A 186 -2.48 0.02 -0.64
CA PHE A 186 -3.56 -0.79 -1.18
C PHE A 186 -4.53 0.11 -1.95
N ALA A 187 -4.65 -0.12 -3.27
CA ALA A 187 -5.44 0.71 -4.18
C ALA A 187 -6.43 -0.15 -4.96
N GLU A 188 -7.63 0.39 -5.16
CA GLU A 188 -8.66 -0.21 -6.02
C GLU A 188 -8.28 -0.05 -7.49
N LEU A 189 -8.52 -1.08 -8.31
CA LEU A 189 -8.18 -1.03 -9.74
C LEU A 189 -8.97 0.04 -10.51
N ARG A 190 -10.19 0.38 -10.06
CA ARG A 190 -11.01 1.45 -10.68
C ARG A 190 -10.45 2.85 -10.47
N ASP A 191 -9.59 3.03 -9.48
CA ASP A 191 -9.00 4.32 -9.11
C ASP A 191 -7.65 4.56 -9.82
N LEU A 192 -7.18 3.59 -10.60
CA LEU A 192 -5.88 3.59 -11.24
C LEU A 192 -6.00 3.69 -12.75
N GLU A 193 -5.09 4.46 -13.34
CA GLU A 193 -4.88 4.50 -14.79
C GLU A 193 -3.44 4.09 -15.12
N PRO A 194 -3.23 3.30 -16.20
CA PRO A 194 -1.88 3.03 -16.67
C PRO A 194 -1.23 4.32 -17.21
N VAL A 195 0.06 4.46 -16.97
CA VAL A 195 0.90 5.52 -17.57
C VAL A 195 1.68 4.91 -18.73
N GLU A 196 1.75 5.61 -19.86
CA GLU A 196 2.52 5.21 -21.05
C GLU A 196 4.04 5.35 -20.85
#